data_AF-A0A971N5G8-F1
#
_entry.id   AF-A0A971N5G8-F1
#
_cell.length_a   1.000
_cell.length_b   1.000
_cell.length_c   1.000
_cell.angle_alpha   90.00
_cell.angle_beta   90.00
_cell.angle_gamma   90.00
#
_symmetry.space_group_name_H-M   'P 1'
#
loop_
_entity.id
_entity.type
_entity.pdbx_description
1 polymer ?
#
loop_
_entity_poly.entity_id
_entity_poly.type
_entity_poly.pdbx_seq_one_letter_code
_entity_poly.pdbx_strand_id
1 'polypeptide(L)'
;EQELIRIHGFGRNPALPGTLDPGNGGLILRLLMAIGLFLPEVKFVTKHPESLGKRPQGDLIAALRDLGAEVEAVAGHLPITIRGGRPLRRRQVALSGLVSSQFATSLLMMAPLLGGLSLQITDQLSSRPPVATTLQVMREAGIEPQVDWANLHFTIPGGSYRPGVYRVPGDYPATSALLAAAVLLPSEVTVMNLNPHDQQGEKQVIPYLQQLGAKLETSADRVRVFGGNPLTAVDFYGEEAIDAVLSMVAVACCTEGITRFRGVGNLRWKESDRIGDLARELRKLGVEVTEHDDGLTIKGQPAGYEGGIEINTYQDHRIIMTFAVLALRTRRGLFLKGAEHVCKSYPDFFTDLTTLGAKVEYIAD
;
A
#
# COMPACT_ATOMS: atom_id res chain seq x y z
N GLU A 1 25.06 -5.33 5.95
CA GLU A 1 25.13 -6.39 4.92
C GLU A 1 23.97 -6.18 3.96
N GLN A 2 24.09 -6.50 2.66
CA GLN A 2 22.92 -6.49 1.79
C GLN A 2 22.10 -7.74 2.11
N GLU A 3 20.85 -7.57 2.54
CA GLU A 3 19.93 -8.69 2.71
C GLU A 3 19.62 -9.28 1.33
N LEU A 4 20.12 -10.49 1.09
CA LEU A 4 19.90 -11.21 -0.16
C LEU A 4 18.95 -12.38 0.10
N ILE A 5 17.83 -12.40 -0.63
CA ILE A 5 16.92 -13.55 -0.69
C ILE A 5 17.19 -14.30 -1.98
N ARG A 6 17.60 -15.58 -1.89
CA ARG A 6 17.76 -16.46 -3.04
C ARG A 6 16.46 -17.24 -3.27
N ILE A 7 15.86 -17.07 -4.43
CA ILE A 7 14.61 -17.75 -4.82
C ILE A 7 14.91 -18.72 -5.97
N HIS A 8 14.54 -19.99 -5.78
CA HIS A 8 14.54 -20.99 -6.84
C HIS A 8 13.12 -21.13 -7.39
N GLY A 9 12.90 -20.67 -8.62
CA GLY A 9 11.59 -20.75 -9.26
C GLY A 9 11.20 -22.18 -9.66
N PHE A 10 9.91 -22.47 -9.65
CA PHE A 10 9.32 -23.75 -10.09
C PHE A 10 8.62 -23.65 -11.46
N GLY A 11 8.74 -22.50 -12.14
CA GLY A 11 8.04 -22.23 -13.39
C GLY A 11 6.53 -22.44 -13.26
N ARG A 12 5.97 -23.30 -14.11
CA ARG A 12 4.54 -23.65 -14.12
C ARG A 12 4.18 -24.87 -13.26
N ASN A 13 5.12 -25.43 -12.50
CA ASN A 13 4.94 -26.69 -11.77
C ASN A 13 5.14 -26.47 -10.26
N PRO A 14 4.25 -25.73 -9.57
CA PRO A 14 4.35 -25.57 -8.12
C PRO A 14 4.21 -26.92 -7.39
N ALA A 15 4.89 -27.05 -6.25
CA ALA A 15 4.67 -28.16 -5.32
C ALA A 15 3.25 -28.12 -4.75
N LEU A 16 2.72 -29.27 -4.32
CA LEU A 16 1.37 -29.39 -3.74
C LEU A 16 1.37 -28.93 -2.28
N PRO A 17 0.80 -27.76 -1.93
CA PRO A 17 0.95 -27.22 -0.59
C PRO A 17 -0.12 -27.72 0.39
N GLY A 18 -1.22 -28.30 -0.10
CA GLY A 18 -2.39 -28.63 0.72
C GLY A 18 -3.11 -27.37 1.20
N THR A 19 -2.79 -26.90 2.41
CA THR A 19 -3.40 -25.70 3.02
C THR A 19 -2.35 -24.60 3.22
N LEU A 20 -2.67 -23.37 2.81
CA LEU A 20 -1.83 -22.18 2.95
C LEU A 20 -2.53 -21.12 3.82
N ASP A 21 -1.75 -20.50 4.70
CA ASP A 21 -2.15 -19.33 5.49
C ASP A 21 -1.34 -18.11 5.02
N PRO A 22 -1.95 -17.11 4.34
CA PRO A 22 -1.29 -15.89 3.91
C PRO A 22 -1.15 -14.86 5.05
N GLY A 23 -1.44 -15.25 6.30
CA GLY A 23 -1.50 -14.36 7.44
C GLY A 23 -2.61 -13.32 7.27
N ASN A 24 -2.29 -12.04 7.51
CA ASN A 24 -3.18 -10.90 7.28
C ASN A 24 -2.90 -10.19 5.94
N GLY A 25 -2.14 -10.82 5.03
CA GLY A 25 -1.65 -10.24 3.79
C GLY A 25 -2.64 -10.35 2.62
N GLY A 26 -3.33 -9.26 2.30
CA GLY A 26 -4.28 -9.23 1.16
C GLY A 26 -3.63 -9.51 -0.20
N LEU A 27 -2.47 -8.91 -0.48
CA LEU A 27 -1.74 -9.14 -1.73
C LEU A 27 -1.20 -10.57 -1.81
N ILE A 28 -0.66 -11.08 -0.70
CA ILE A 28 -0.15 -12.45 -0.58
C ILE A 28 -1.25 -13.45 -0.95
N LEU A 29 -2.42 -13.34 -0.32
CA LEU A 29 -3.57 -14.19 -0.63
C LEU A 29 -3.90 -14.16 -2.14
N ARG A 30 -4.03 -12.98 -2.73
CA ARG A 30 -4.49 -12.82 -4.12
C ARG A 30 -3.49 -13.36 -5.14
N LEU A 31 -2.20 -13.12 -4.92
CA LEU A 31 -1.13 -13.71 -5.74
C LEU A 31 -1.15 -15.25 -5.64
N LEU A 32 -1.27 -15.79 -4.43
CA LEU A 32 -1.30 -17.24 -4.22
C LEU A 32 -2.58 -17.89 -4.78
N MET A 33 -3.73 -17.23 -4.71
CA MET A 33 -4.98 -17.72 -5.29
C MET A 33 -4.83 -17.95 -6.81
N ALA A 34 -4.14 -17.06 -7.52
CA ALA A 34 -3.88 -17.23 -8.96
C ALA A 34 -2.96 -18.42 -9.26
N ILE A 35 -2.01 -18.73 -8.37
CA ILE A 35 -1.18 -19.96 -8.47
C ILE A 35 -2.05 -21.22 -8.38
N GLY A 36 -3.20 -21.16 -7.72
CA GLY A 36 -4.20 -22.23 -7.66
C GLY A 36 -4.63 -22.74 -9.04
N LEU A 37 -4.49 -21.96 -10.12
CA LEU A 37 -4.75 -22.41 -11.49
C LEU A 37 -3.84 -23.57 -11.93
N PHE A 38 -2.65 -23.70 -11.35
CA PHE A 38 -1.69 -24.76 -11.68
C PHE A 38 -1.77 -25.97 -10.75
N LEU A 39 -2.59 -25.91 -9.69
CA LEU A 39 -2.63 -26.91 -8.64
C LEU A 39 -3.92 -27.74 -8.74
N PRO A 40 -3.86 -29.07 -8.56
CA PRO A 40 -5.05 -29.91 -8.54
C PRO A 40 -6.01 -29.50 -7.41
N GLU A 41 -5.47 -29.09 -6.25
CA GLU A 41 -6.21 -28.50 -5.15
C GLU A 41 -5.27 -27.66 -4.26
N VAL A 42 -5.77 -26.53 -3.75
CA VAL A 42 -5.16 -25.76 -2.66
C VAL A 42 -6.25 -25.09 -1.83
N LYS A 43 -6.08 -25.10 -0.51
CA LYS A 43 -6.97 -24.42 0.44
C LYS A 43 -6.28 -23.22 1.08
N PHE A 44 -6.96 -22.08 1.11
CA PHE A 44 -6.52 -20.89 1.81
C PHE A 44 -7.34 -20.68 3.08
N VAL A 45 -6.66 -20.41 4.18
CA VAL A 45 -7.24 -20.10 5.50
C VAL A 45 -6.56 -18.85 6.07
N THR A 46 -7.10 -18.26 7.13
CA THR A 46 -6.41 -17.19 7.87
C THR A 46 -6.75 -17.27 9.35
N LYS A 47 -5.79 -16.90 10.21
CA LYS A 47 -6.03 -16.67 11.64
C LYS A 47 -6.63 -15.30 11.95
N HIS A 48 -6.91 -14.47 10.93
CA HIS A 48 -7.44 -13.10 11.06
C HIS A 48 -8.86 -12.98 10.49
N PRO A 49 -9.88 -13.62 11.10
CA PRO A 49 -11.25 -13.62 10.56
C PRO A 49 -11.87 -12.22 10.50
N GLU A 50 -11.56 -11.37 11.48
CA GLU A 50 -12.10 -10.00 11.58
C GLU A 50 -11.41 -8.99 10.65
N SER A 51 -10.31 -9.36 9.99
CA SER A 51 -9.58 -8.49 9.06
C SER A 51 -9.54 -9.11 7.67
N LEU A 52 -8.51 -9.90 7.32
CA LEU A 52 -8.42 -10.53 6.01
C LEU A 52 -9.64 -11.42 5.69
N GLY A 53 -10.21 -12.10 6.69
CA GLY A 53 -11.42 -12.92 6.53
C GLY A 53 -12.63 -12.13 6.01
N LYS A 54 -12.82 -10.89 6.47
CA LYS A 54 -13.90 -9.99 6.03
C LYS A 54 -13.67 -9.36 4.66
N ARG A 55 -12.48 -9.48 4.05
CA ARG A 55 -12.19 -8.84 2.76
C ARG A 55 -12.77 -9.67 1.60
N PRO A 56 -13.59 -9.07 0.73
CA PRO A 56 -14.19 -9.79 -0.39
C PRO A 56 -13.12 -10.20 -1.42
N GLN A 57 -13.27 -11.41 -1.97
CA GLN A 57 -12.46 -11.96 -3.07
C GLN A 57 -13.31 -12.33 -4.30
N GLY A 58 -14.58 -11.91 -4.31
CA GLY A 58 -15.58 -12.32 -5.30
C GLY A 58 -15.15 -12.13 -6.76
N ASP A 59 -14.61 -10.97 -7.10
CA ASP A 59 -14.19 -10.67 -8.48
C ASP A 59 -13.05 -11.57 -8.96
N LEU A 60 -12.04 -11.81 -8.11
CA LEU A 60 -10.96 -12.74 -8.42
C LEU A 60 -11.49 -14.19 -8.52
N ILE A 61 -12.36 -14.61 -7.60
CA ILE A 61 -12.99 -15.94 -7.66
C ILE A 61 -13.75 -16.14 -8.97
N ALA A 62 -14.52 -15.13 -9.40
CA ALA A 62 -15.23 -15.16 -10.67
C ALA A 62 -14.26 -15.27 -11.85
N ALA A 63 -13.19 -14.47 -11.88
CA ALA A 63 -12.18 -14.54 -12.93
C ALA A 63 -11.47 -15.90 -12.99
N LEU A 64 -11.14 -16.50 -11.85
CA LEU A 64 -10.53 -17.84 -11.78
C LEU A 64 -11.48 -18.93 -12.28
N ARG A 65 -12.77 -18.86 -11.94
CA ARG A 65 -13.81 -19.74 -12.50
C ARG A 65 -13.95 -19.58 -14.01
N ASP A 66 -13.90 -18.34 -14.48
CA ASP A 66 -13.96 -18.02 -15.90
C ASP A 66 -12.78 -18.62 -16.68
N LEU A 67 -11.60 -18.63 -16.07
CA LEU A 67 -10.38 -19.27 -16.59
C LEU A 67 -10.44 -20.81 -16.54
N GLY A 68 -11.33 -21.40 -15.73
CA GLY A 68 -11.60 -22.84 -15.71
C GLY A 68 -11.30 -23.54 -14.38
N ALA A 69 -10.93 -22.81 -13.32
CA ALA A 69 -10.81 -23.40 -11.99
C ALA A 69 -12.18 -23.68 -11.35
N GLU A 70 -12.27 -24.73 -10.55
CA GLU A 70 -13.35 -24.86 -9.57
C GLU A 70 -12.93 -24.13 -8.30
N VAL A 71 -13.84 -23.32 -7.75
CA VAL A 71 -13.56 -22.53 -6.55
C VAL A 71 -14.71 -22.65 -5.57
N GLU A 72 -14.42 -23.12 -4.36
CA GLU A 72 -15.32 -23.17 -3.21
C GLU A 72 -14.97 -22.02 -2.26
N ALA A 73 -15.97 -21.21 -1.90
CA ALA A 73 -15.82 -20.10 -0.96
C ALA A 73 -17.18 -19.79 -0.31
N VAL A 74 -17.15 -19.27 0.92
CA VAL A 74 -18.36 -18.81 1.62
C VAL A 74 -18.54 -17.33 1.34
N ALA A 75 -19.58 -16.96 0.58
CA ALA A 75 -19.89 -15.58 0.21
C ALA A 75 -18.71 -14.77 -0.38
N GLY A 76 -17.73 -15.45 -1.01
CA GLY A 76 -16.55 -14.79 -1.57
C GLY A 76 -15.43 -14.47 -0.57
N HIS A 77 -15.45 -15.09 0.62
CA HIS A 77 -14.48 -14.88 1.70
C HIS A 77 -13.68 -16.15 2.02
N LEU A 78 -12.58 -15.98 2.79
CA LEU A 78 -11.84 -17.09 3.39
C LEU A 78 -12.73 -17.87 4.38
N PRO A 79 -12.58 -19.21 4.49
CA PRO A 79 -11.66 -20.07 3.75
C PRO A 79 -12.08 -20.28 2.27
N ILE A 80 -11.09 -20.45 1.38
CA ILE A 80 -11.28 -20.63 -0.06
C ILE A 80 -10.52 -21.88 -0.52
N THR A 81 -11.18 -22.79 -1.23
CA THR A 81 -10.52 -23.93 -1.90
C THR A 81 -10.55 -23.72 -3.42
N ILE A 82 -9.41 -23.90 -4.06
CA ILE A 82 -9.25 -23.76 -5.52
C ILE A 82 -8.76 -25.09 -6.08
N ARG A 83 -9.44 -25.61 -7.09
CA ARG A 83 -9.03 -26.78 -7.88
C ARG A 83 -8.79 -26.36 -9.31
N GLY A 84 -7.52 -26.12 -9.61
CA GLY A 84 -7.01 -25.89 -10.97
C GLY A 84 -6.36 -27.15 -11.52
N GLY A 85 -5.20 -26.97 -12.19
CA GLY A 85 -4.49 -28.06 -12.86
C GLY A 85 -5.21 -28.57 -14.11
N ARG A 86 -6.09 -27.74 -14.67
CA ARG A 86 -6.96 -28.08 -15.81
C ARG A 86 -6.67 -27.14 -16.99
N PRO A 87 -7.00 -27.55 -18.24
CA PRO A 87 -6.90 -26.66 -19.38
C PRO A 87 -7.73 -25.38 -19.16
N LEU A 88 -7.19 -24.24 -19.61
CA LEU A 88 -7.93 -22.99 -19.57
C LEU A 88 -9.19 -23.07 -20.44
N ARG A 89 -10.32 -22.60 -19.90
CA ARG A 89 -11.57 -22.50 -20.64
C ARG A 89 -11.54 -21.37 -21.67
N ARG A 90 -10.87 -20.26 -21.33
CA ARG A 90 -10.72 -19.07 -22.18
C ARG A 90 -9.43 -18.34 -21.82
N ARG A 91 -8.98 -17.45 -22.71
CA ARG A 91 -7.81 -16.57 -22.49
C ARG A 91 -8.17 -15.08 -22.46
N GLN A 92 -9.45 -14.77 -22.55
CA GLN A 92 -9.99 -13.43 -22.37
C GLN A 92 -10.80 -13.43 -21.09
N VAL A 93 -10.43 -12.59 -20.13
CA VAL A 93 -11.13 -12.51 -18.83
C VAL A 93 -11.45 -11.05 -18.53
N ALA A 94 -12.65 -10.84 -17.98
CA ALA A 94 -13.07 -9.55 -17.47
C ALA A 94 -12.99 -9.56 -15.94
N LEU A 95 -12.62 -8.43 -15.35
CA LEU A 95 -12.46 -8.28 -13.91
C LEU A 95 -12.90 -6.87 -13.51
N SER A 96 -13.80 -6.73 -12.53
CA SER A 96 -14.09 -5.40 -11.99
C SER A 96 -12.88 -4.85 -11.25
N GLY A 97 -12.47 -3.64 -11.62
CA GLY A 97 -11.38 -2.94 -10.94
C GLY A 97 -11.85 -2.13 -9.73
N LEU A 98 -13.16 -2.11 -9.44
CA LEU A 98 -13.76 -1.23 -8.45
C LEU A 98 -13.32 -1.55 -7.02
N VAL A 99 -13.23 -2.84 -6.69
CA VAL A 99 -12.94 -3.31 -5.32
C VAL A 99 -11.45 -3.31 -5.00
N SER A 100 -10.62 -3.83 -5.91
CA SER A 100 -9.18 -3.98 -5.64
C SER A 100 -8.34 -4.24 -6.90
N SER A 101 -7.39 -3.34 -7.17
CA SER A 101 -6.38 -3.51 -8.23
C SER A 101 -5.49 -4.76 -8.08
N GLN A 102 -5.38 -5.31 -6.87
CA GLN A 102 -4.56 -6.52 -6.60
C GLN A 102 -5.08 -7.77 -7.32
N PHE A 103 -6.37 -7.80 -7.68
CA PHE A 103 -6.91 -8.88 -8.48
C PHE A 103 -6.30 -8.88 -9.88
N ALA A 104 -6.22 -7.70 -10.51
CA ALA A 104 -5.55 -7.52 -11.80
C ALA A 104 -4.07 -7.92 -11.69
N THR A 105 -3.36 -7.44 -10.66
CA THR A 105 -1.96 -7.81 -10.40
C THR A 105 -1.77 -9.33 -10.40
N SER A 106 -2.62 -10.09 -9.69
CA SER A 106 -2.49 -11.55 -9.62
C SER A 106 -2.65 -12.25 -10.97
N LEU A 107 -3.64 -11.83 -11.79
CA LEU A 107 -3.87 -12.40 -13.11
C LEU A 107 -2.77 -12.00 -14.11
N LEU A 108 -2.33 -10.74 -14.08
CA LEU A 108 -1.26 -10.25 -14.94
C LEU A 108 0.05 -10.99 -14.69
N MET A 109 0.42 -11.21 -13.43
CA MET A 109 1.64 -11.95 -13.08
C MET A 109 1.58 -13.44 -13.46
N MET A 110 0.40 -14.06 -13.46
CA MET A 110 0.26 -15.47 -13.91
C MET A 110 0.11 -15.64 -15.42
N ALA A 111 -0.33 -14.61 -16.13
CA ALA A 111 -0.64 -14.68 -17.54
C ALA A 111 0.48 -15.27 -18.43
N PRO A 112 1.78 -14.94 -18.24
CA PRO A 112 2.84 -15.51 -19.08
C PRO A 112 2.93 -17.04 -18.95
N LEU A 113 2.84 -17.54 -17.72
CA LEU A 113 2.95 -18.97 -17.40
C LEU A 113 1.72 -19.77 -17.84
N LEU A 114 0.59 -19.09 -18.02
CA LEU A 114 -0.64 -19.62 -18.58
C LEU A 114 -0.60 -19.75 -20.12
N GLY A 115 0.46 -19.26 -20.78
CA GLY A 115 0.56 -19.16 -22.24
C GLY A 115 -0.08 -17.89 -22.81
N GLY A 116 -0.24 -16.86 -21.99
CA GLY A 116 -0.78 -15.55 -22.35
C GLY A 116 -2.24 -15.36 -21.96
N LEU A 117 -2.60 -14.09 -21.72
CA LEU A 117 -3.94 -13.67 -21.27
C LEU A 117 -4.26 -12.28 -21.84
N SER A 118 -5.52 -12.06 -22.17
CA SER A 118 -6.11 -10.75 -22.42
C SER A 118 -7.05 -10.42 -21.26
N LEU A 119 -6.74 -9.36 -20.51
CA LEU A 119 -7.48 -8.92 -19.33
C LEU A 119 -8.17 -7.59 -19.64
N GLN A 120 -9.49 -7.58 -19.49
CA GLN A 120 -10.30 -6.36 -19.51
C GLN A 120 -10.66 -5.98 -18.08
N ILE A 121 -10.30 -4.78 -17.64
CA ILE A 121 -10.81 -4.25 -16.36
C ILE A 121 -12.11 -3.48 -16.63
N THR A 122 -13.16 -3.77 -15.87
CA THR A 122 -14.48 -3.11 -15.97
C THR A 122 -14.73 -2.11 -14.84
N ASP A 123 -15.77 -1.28 -15.01
CA ASP A 123 -16.29 -0.24 -14.10
C ASP A 123 -15.34 0.95 -13.89
N GLN A 124 -14.16 0.70 -13.32
CA GLN A 124 -13.04 1.64 -13.16
C GLN A 124 -11.90 0.91 -12.44
N LEU A 125 -10.68 1.43 -12.49
CA LEU A 125 -9.57 0.89 -11.70
C LEU A 125 -9.44 1.66 -10.39
N SER A 126 -9.62 0.97 -9.25
CA SER A 126 -9.57 1.58 -7.91
C SER A 126 -8.24 2.31 -7.60
N SER A 127 -7.15 1.88 -8.23
CA SER A 127 -5.84 2.50 -8.12
C SER A 127 -4.95 2.01 -9.27
N ARG A 128 -4.48 2.95 -10.09
CA ARG A 128 -3.59 2.69 -11.24
C ARG A 128 -2.16 2.31 -10.86
N PRO A 129 -1.50 2.96 -9.88
CA PRO A 129 -0.10 2.70 -9.58
C PRO A 129 0.27 1.23 -9.30
N PRO A 130 -0.49 0.44 -8.51
CA PRO A 130 -0.15 -0.97 -8.28
C PRO A 130 -0.09 -1.81 -9.57
N VAL A 131 -0.98 -1.54 -10.53
CA VAL A 131 -0.96 -2.20 -11.84
C VAL A 131 0.25 -1.73 -12.65
N ALA A 132 0.58 -0.43 -12.62
CA ALA A 132 1.77 0.10 -13.29
C ALA A 132 3.07 -0.52 -12.74
N THR A 133 3.21 -0.64 -11.42
CA THR A 133 4.33 -1.36 -10.77
C THR A 133 4.38 -2.82 -11.19
N THR A 134 3.21 -3.50 -11.25
CA THR A 134 3.14 -4.88 -11.74
C THR A 134 3.73 -5.01 -13.14
N LEU A 135 3.31 -4.12 -14.06
CA LEU A 135 3.79 -4.12 -15.44
C LEU A 135 5.28 -3.79 -15.53
N GLN A 136 5.79 -2.88 -14.69
CA GLN A 136 7.22 -2.58 -14.60
C GLN A 136 8.02 -3.83 -14.20
N VAL A 137 7.63 -4.50 -13.11
CA VAL A 137 8.28 -5.72 -12.62
C VAL A 137 8.25 -6.82 -13.69
N MET A 138 7.15 -6.95 -14.43
CA MET A 138 7.05 -7.90 -15.53
C MET A 138 8.06 -7.61 -16.65
N ARG A 139 8.24 -6.33 -17.03
CA ARG A 139 9.25 -5.92 -18.04
C ARG A 139 10.67 -6.18 -17.58
N GLU A 140 10.99 -5.83 -16.34
CA GLU A 140 12.29 -6.13 -15.74
C GLU A 140 12.58 -7.65 -15.74
N ALA A 141 11.53 -8.45 -15.57
CA ALA A 141 11.54 -9.90 -15.65
C ALA A 141 11.41 -10.48 -17.07
N GLY A 142 11.53 -9.66 -18.11
CA GLY A 142 11.62 -10.09 -19.51
C GLY A 142 10.29 -10.41 -20.20
N ILE A 143 9.16 -9.99 -19.62
CA ILE A 143 7.83 -10.08 -20.25
C ILE A 143 7.45 -8.69 -20.74
N GLU A 144 6.94 -8.58 -21.97
CA GLU A 144 6.52 -7.29 -22.54
C GLU A 144 4.98 -7.22 -22.69
N PRO A 145 4.26 -6.67 -21.69
CA PRO A 145 2.83 -6.40 -21.78
C PRO A 145 2.47 -5.36 -22.85
N GLN A 146 1.42 -5.63 -23.62
CA GLN A 146 0.71 -4.60 -24.39
C GLN A 146 -0.39 -4.00 -23.53
N VAL A 147 -0.44 -2.67 -23.46
CA VAL A 147 -1.31 -1.96 -22.52
C VAL A 147 -2.06 -0.84 -23.22
N ASP A 148 -3.38 -0.90 -23.12
CA ASP A 148 -4.28 0.19 -23.47
C ASP A 148 -4.91 0.73 -22.17
N TRP A 149 -4.30 1.80 -21.64
CA TRP A 149 -4.78 2.44 -20.42
C TRP A 149 -6.11 3.17 -20.62
N ALA A 150 -6.44 3.63 -21.82
CA ALA A 150 -7.68 4.34 -22.08
C ALA A 150 -8.89 3.40 -21.95
N ASN A 151 -8.73 2.17 -22.42
CA ASN A 151 -9.76 1.13 -22.33
C ASN A 151 -9.53 0.16 -21.16
N LEU A 152 -8.52 0.38 -20.31
CA LEU A 152 -8.08 -0.54 -19.25
C LEU A 152 -7.96 -2.00 -19.72
N HIS A 153 -7.35 -2.18 -20.88
CA HIS A 153 -7.16 -3.47 -21.53
C HIS A 153 -5.68 -3.85 -21.56
N PHE A 154 -5.38 -5.07 -21.14
CA PHE A 154 -4.01 -5.55 -20.96
C PHE A 154 -3.86 -6.89 -21.68
N THR A 155 -2.90 -6.97 -22.61
CA THR A 155 -2.60 -8.20 -23.33
C THR A 155 -1.19 -8.66 -22.97
N ILE A 156 -1.10 -9.83 -22.35
CA ILE A 156 0.14 -10.40 -21.86
C ILE A 156 0.51 -11.61 -22.71
N PRO A 157 1.73 -11.65 -23.31
CA PRO A 157 2.17 -12.79 -24.10
C PRO A 157 2.44 -14.01 -23.22
N GLY A 158 2.30 -15.20 -23.80
CA GLY A 158 2.81 -16.43 -23.19
C GLY A 158 4.33 -16.43 -23.11
N GLY A 159 4.89 -16.95 -22.02
CA GLY A 159 6.34 -16.94 -21.83
C GLY A 159 6.77 -17.44 -20.46
N SER A 160 8.03 -17.21 -20.13
CA SER A 160 8.62 -17.51 -18.82
C SER A 160 9.40 -16.29 -18.35
N TYR A 161 9.37 -16.04 -17.04
CA TYR A 161 10.15 -14.96 -16.45
C TYR A 161 11.65 -15.26 -16.50
N ARG A 162 12.44 -14.23 -16.82
CA ARG A 162 13.90 -14.31 -16.87
C ARG A 162 14.45 -14.38 -15.44
N PRO A 163 15.31 -15.37 -15.11
CA PRO A 163 16.01 -15.37 -13.84
C PRO A 163 17.07 -14.25 -13.82
N GLY A 164 17.35 -13.70 -12.65
CA GLY A 164 18.32 -12.62 -12.50
C GLY A 164 18.43 -12.10 -11.08
N VAL A 165 19.28 -11.09 -10.92
CA VAL A 165 19.39 -10.32 -9.67
C VAL A 165 18.48 -9.11 -9.82
N TYR A 166 17.51 -8.99 -8.92
CA TYR A 166 16.56 -7.88 -8.87
C TYR A 166 16.82 -7.08 -7.61
N ARG A 167 17.06 -5.78 -7.77
CA ARG A 167 17.14 -4.87 -6.62
C ARG A 167 15.73 -4.44 -6.27
N VAL A 168 15.29 -4.75 -5.05
CA VAL A 168 14.03 -4.21 -4.53
C VAL A 168 14.25 -2.72 -4.21
N PRO A 169 13.51 -1.81 -4.85
CA PRO A 169 13.62 -0.38 -4.57
C PRO A 169 13.07 -0.07 -3.18
N GLY A 170 13.40 1.11 -2.67
CA GLY A 170 12.82 1.64 -1.44
C GLY A 170 11.31 1.80 -1.56
N ASP A 171 10.63 1.63 -0.44
CA ASP A 171 9.17 1.71 -0.31
C ASP A 171 8.77 3.20 -0.17
N TYR A 172 8.26 3.81 -1.25
CA TYR A 172 7.74 5.18 -1.22
C TYR A 172 6.58 5.35 -0.23
N PRO A 173 5.58 4.46 -0.17
CA PRO A 173 4.58 4.50 0.88
C PRO A 173 5.16 4.58 2.30
N ALA A 174 6.07 3.70 2.71
CA ALA A 174 6.64 3.71 4.06
C ALA A 174 7.52 4.96 4.27
N THR A 175 8.32 5.29 3.26
CA THR A 175 9.19 6.48 3.24
C THR A 175 8.40 7.78 3.40
N SER A 176 7.15 7.85 2.95
CA SER A 176 6.32 9.05 3.10
C SER A 176 6.21 9.52 4.56
N ALA A 177 6.23 8.60 5.53
CA ALA A 177 6.22 8.94 6.95
C ALA A 177 7.55 9.55 7.41
N LEU A 178 8.69 9.05 6.92
CA LEU A 178 10.01 9.63 7.20
C LEU A 178 10.17 11.01 6.54
N LEU A 179 9.71 11.17 5.30
CA LEU A 179 9.71 12.47 4.62
C LEU A 179 8.82 13.47 5.37
N ALA A 180 7.64 13.04 5.83
CA ALA A 180 6.76 13.85 6.66
C ALA A 180 7.42 14.27 7.98
N ALA A 181 8.07 13.35 8.70
CA ALA A 181 8.82 13.68 9.91
C ALA A 181 9.94 14.70 9.63
N ALA A 182 10.73 14.47 8.58
CA ALA A 182 11.87 15.29 8.22
C ALA A 182 11.44 16.73 7.84
N VAL A 183 10.38 16.92 7.07
CA VAL A 183 9.95 18.29 6.68
C VAL A 183 9.45 19.11 7.86
N LEU A 184 8.84 18.48 8.86
CA LEU A 184 8.12 19.16 9.94
C LEU A 184 9.00 19.77 11.02
N LEU A 185 10.27 19.39 11.09
CA LEU A 185 11.22 19.79 12.12
C LEU A 185 12.52 20.33 11.51
N PRO A 186 13.23 21.26 12.18
CA PRO A 186 14.59 21.63 11.80
C PRO A 186 15.48 20.39 11.76
N SER A 187 15.77 19.91 10.55
CA SER A 187 16.48 18.66 10.34
C SER A 187 17.12 18.64 8.95
N GLU A 188 18.09 17.75 8.79
CA GLU A 188 18.64 17.41 7.48
C GLU A 188 18.70 15.90 7.35
N VAL A 189 17.79 15.33 6.56
CA VAL A 189 17.62 13.88 6.44
C VAL A 189 17.77 13.48 4.98
N THR A 190 18.57 12.46 4.71
CA THR A 190 18.68 11.86 3.38
C THR A 190 18.11 10.45 3.40
N VAL A 191 17.06 10.22 2.61
CA VAL A 191 16.53 8.88 2.35
C VAL A 191 17.14 8.35 1.06
N MET A 192 17.66 7.13 1.09
CA MET A 192 18.33 6.47 -0.03
C MET A 192 17.47 5.34 -0.63
N ASN A 193 17.91 4.76 -1.75
CA ASN A 193 17.22 3.67 -2.47
C ASN A 193 15.84 4.06 -3.04
N LEU A 194 15.56 5.34 -3.24
CA LEU A 194 14.31 5.81 -3.83
C LEU A 194 14.47 5.97 -5.34
N ASN A 195 14.17 4.90 -6.09
CA ASN A 195 14.31 4.90 -7.54
C ASN A 195 13.29 5.87 -8.19
N PRO A 196 13.73 6.96 -8.84
CA PRO A 196 12.82 7.95 -9.43
C PRO A 196 12.03 7.40 -10.63
N HIS A 197 12.51 6.32 -11.25
CA HIS A 197 11.85 5.67 -12.39
C HIS A 197 10.82 4.61 -11.97
N ASP A 198 10.71 4.33 -10.66
CA ASP A 198 9.70 3.42 -10.13
C ASP A 198 8.27 3.91 -10.41
N GLN A 199 7.34 2.99 -10.64
CA GLN A 199 5.92 3.26 -10.86
C GLN A 199 5.08 3.32 -9.57
N GLN A 200 5.68 3.16 -8.39
CA GLN A 200 5.07 3.44 -7.10
C GLN A 200 4.47 4.85 -7.09
N GLY A 201 3.17 4.93 -6.80
CA GLY A 201 2.40 6.18 -6.89
C GLY A 201 2.82 7.19 -5.83
N GLU A 202 3.17 6.71 -4.64
CA GLU A 202 3.53 7.50 -3.48
C GLU A 202 4.80 8.34 -3.67
N LYS A 203 5.53 8.18 -4.78
CA LYS A 203 6.57 9.13 -5.20
C LYS A 203 6.02 10.56 -5.40
N GLN A 204 4.72 10.70 -5.66
CA GLN A 204 4.03 12.01 -5.76
C GLN A 204 4.05 12.80 -4.44
N VAL A 205 4.41 12.18 -3.31
CA VAL A 205 4.66 12.90 -2.06
C VAL A 205 5.76 13.94 -2.24
N ILE A 206 6.80 13.66 -3.03
CA ILE A 206 7.91 14.61 -3.22
C ILE A 206 7.45 15.93 -3.85
N PRO A 207 6.82 15.95 -5.05
CA PRO A 207 6.34 17.21 -5.63
C PRO A 207 5.26 17.86 -4.76
N TYR A 208 4.41 17.09 -4.07
CA TYR A 208 3.44 17.65 -3.13
C TYR A 208 4.12 18.40 -1.97
N LEU A 209 5.13 17.81 -1.33
CA LEU A 209 5.91 18.47 -0.27
C LEU A 209 6.59 19.75 -0.79
N GLN A 210 7.12 19.74 -2.02
CA GLN A 210 7.68 20.95 -2.63
C GLN A 210 6.61 22.05 -2.83
N GLN A 211 5.39 21.69 -3.23
CA GLN A 211 4.28 22.64 -3.36
C GLN A 211 3.85 23.25 -2.02
N LEU A 212 3.96 22.50 -0.93
CA LEU A 212 3.74 23.02 0.43
C LEU A 212 4.83 24.02 0.86
N GLY A 213 5.94 24.14 0.12
CA GLY A 213 7.09 24.99 0.46
C GLY A 213 8.24 24.25 1.14
N ALA A 214 8.20 22.92 1.22
CA ALA A 214 9.32 22.16 1.76
C ALA A 214 10.53 22.23 0.82
N LYS A 215 11.74 22.26 1.40
CA LYS A 215 13.00 22.27 0.66
C LYS A 215 13.52 20.83 0.52
N LEU A 216 13.47 20.30 -0.70
CA LEU A 216 13.95 18.95 -1.03
C LEU A 216 14.95 19.00 -2.19
N GLU A 217 16.00 18.19 -2.11
CA GLU A 217 16.93 17.90 -3.19
C GLU A 217 16.78 16.43 -3.60
N THR A 218 16.47 16.18 -4.87
CA THR A 218 16.38 14.82 -5.44
C THR A 218 17.58 14.57 -6.33
N SER A 219 18.32 13.49 -6.09
CA SER A 219 19.49 13.12 -6.90
C SER A 219 19.64 11.60 -6.95
N ALA A 220 19.75 11.05 -8.17
CA ALA A 220 19.82 9.60 -8.41
C ALA A 220 18.71 8.85 -7.66
N ASP A 221 19.06 7.97 -6.72
CA ASP A 221 18.15 7.21 -5.89
C ASP A 221 17.98 7.80 -4.46
N ARG A 222 18.13 9.12 -4.31
CA ARG A 222 18.16 9.80 -3.02
C ARG A 222 17.25 11.01 -2.98
N VAL A 223 16.65 11.24 -1.82
CA VAL A 223 15.88 12.44 -1.49
C VAL A 223 16.44 13.01 -0.19
N ARG A 224 17.02 14.21 -0.28
CA ARG A 224 17.50 14.97 0.87
C ARG A 224 16.49 16.05 1.23
N VAL A 225 16.11 16.10 2.50
CA VAL A 225 15.10 17.00 3.05
C VAL A 225 15.79 17.98 3.98
N PHE A 226 15.52 19.27 3.79
CA PHE A 226 15.90 20.34 4.71
C PHE A 226 14.64 20.83 5.42
N GLY A 227 14.45 20.35 6.64
CA GLY A 227 13.22 20.52 7.40
C GLY A 227 13.13 21.82 8.18
N GLY A 228 11.94 22.10 8.70
CA GLY A 228 11.68 23.23 9.60
C GLY A 228 11.28 24.53 8.90
N ASN A 229 11.14 24.51 7.57
CA ASN A 229 10.59 25.63 6.82
C ASN A 229 9.08 25.76 7.09
N PRO A 230 8.52 27.00 7.10
CA PRO A 230 7.08 27.18 7.09
C PRO A 230 6.44 26.47 5.89
N LEU A 231 5.32 25.79 6.12
CA LEU A 231 4.58 25.08 5.08
C LEU A 231 3.20 25.69 4.90
N THR A 232 2.75 25.86 3.67
CA THR A 232 1.43 26.42 3.33
C THR A 232 0.54 25.31 2.79
N ALA A 233 -0.73 25.30 3.19
CA ALA A 233 -1.69 24.29 2.80
C ALA A 233 -1.89 24.21 1.27
N VAL A 234 -1.95 22.99 0.76
CA VAL A 234 -2.27 22.65 -0.63
C VAL A 234 -3.16 21.41 -0.63
N ASP A 235 -4.23 21.41 -1.41
CA ASP A 235 -5.12 20.24 -1.56
C ASP A 235 -4.34 19.01 -2.05
N PHE A 236 -4.63 17.84 -1.48
CA PHE A 236 -4.02 16.57 -1.85
C PHE A 236 -5.03 15.67 -2.57
N TYR A 237 -4.65 15.19 -3.76
CA TYR A 237 -5.44 14.26 -4.55
C TYR A 237 -4.88 12.85 -4.39
N GLY A 238 -5.54 12.02 -3.59
CA GLY A 238 -4.96 10.77 -3.12
C GLY A 238 -5.04 9.58 -4.08
N GLU A 239 -5.72 9.72 -5.22
CA GLU A 239 -5.85 8.63 -6.22
C GLU A 239 -4.48 8.13 -6.72
N GLU A 240 -3.49 9.03 -6.78
CA GLU A 240 -2.14 8.70 -7.26
C GLU A 240 -1.19 8.25 -6.15
N ALA A 241 -1.52 8.45 -4.87
CA ALA A 241 -0.62 8.21 -3.74
C ALA A 241 -1.40 7.81 -2.47
N ILE A 242 -2.30 6.84 -2.63
CA ILE A 242 -3.33 6.53 -1.64
C ILE A 242 -2.74 6.07 -0.30
N ASP A 243 -1.63 5.32 -0.33
CA ASP A 243 -1.01 4.77 0.88
C ASP A 243 -0.09 5.79 1.59
N ALA A 244 0.10 6.99 1.00
CA ALA A 244 0.80 8.13 1.63
C ALA A 244 -0.14 9.22 2.18
N VAL A 245 -1.45 9.14 1.93
CA VAL A 245 -2.45 10.13 2.40
C VAL A 245 -2.32 10.40 3.89
N LEU A 246 -2.19 9.34 4.68
CA LEU A 246 -2.11 9.42 6.14
C LEU A 246 -0.84 10.16 6.60
N SER A 247 0.31 9.91 5.98
CA SER A 247 1.54 10.68 6.21
C SER A 247 1.37 12.15 5.83
N MET A 248 0.67 12.45 4.74
CA MET A 248 0.42 13.83 4.30
C MET A 248 -0.61 14.54 5.18
N VAL A 249 -1.54 13.81 5.80
CA VAL A 249 -2.42 14.34 6.85
C VAL A 249 -1.59 14.83 8.04
N ALA A 250 -0.56 14.08 8.46
CA ALA A 250 0.34 14.56 9.52
C ALA A 250 1.00 15.90 9.14
N VAL A 251 1.45 16.04 7.88
CA VAL A 251 2.03 17.29 7.39
C VAL A 251 0.99 18.42 7.39
N ALA A 252 -0.21 18.16 6.84
CA ALA A 252 -1.30 19.15 6.74
C ALA A 252 -1.79 19.66 8.11
N CYS A 253 -1.70 18.86 9.17
CA CYS A 253 -2.00 19.33 10.52
C CYS A 253 -1.03 20.44 11.00
N CYS A 254 0.12 20.61 10.33
CA CYS A 254 1.16 21.56 10.71
C CYS A 254 1.40 22.66 9.68
N THR A 255 0.57 22.75 8.63
CA THR A 255 0.64 23.81 7.60
C THR A 255 -0.15 25.05 8.02
N GLU A 256 0.13 26.19 7.38
CA GLU A 256 -0.71 27.38 7.43
C GLU A 256 -1.87 27.23 6.41
N GLY A 257 -3.11 27.31 6.88
CA GLY A 257 -4.30 27.26 6.03
C GLY A 257 -5.11 25.97 6.16
N ILE A 258 -5.91 25.68 5.12
CA ILE A 258 -6.84 24.54 5.07
C ILE A 258 -6.44 23.64 3.91
N THR A 259 -6.24 22.37 4.20
CA THR A 259 -5.97 21.32 3.20
C THR A 259 -7.18 20.42 3.06
N ARG A 260 -7.62 20.15 1.83
CA ARG A 260 -8.57 19.06 1.54
C ARG A 260 -7.88 17.87 0.89
N PHE A 261 -8.16 16.70 1.45
CA PHE A 261 -7.82 15.39 0.87
C PHE A 261 -9.03 14.89 0.09
N ARG A 262 -8.83 14.57 -1.20
CA ARG A 262 -9.91 14.18 -2.14
C ARG A 262 -9.59 12.85 -2.81
N GLY A 263 -10.63 12.11 -3.21
CA GLY A 263 -10.48 10.84 -3.94
C GLY A 263 -9.89 9.72 -3.08
N VAL A 264 -10.14 9.73 -1.77
CA VAL A 264 -9.57 8.76 -0.81
C VAL A 264 -10.61 7.91 -0.09
N GLY A 265 -11.85 7.86 -0.58
CA GLY A 265 -12.95 7.10 0.05
C GLY A 265 -12.68 5.60 0.22
N ASN A 266 -11.80 5.01 -0.59
CA ASN A 266 -11.38 3.61 -0.43
C ASN A 266 -10.59 3.34 0.87
N LEU A 267 -10.07 4.37 1.55
CA LEU A 267 -9.38 4.25 2.83
C LEU A 267 -10.30 3.75 3.95
N ARG A 268 -11.62 3.93 3.82
CA ARG A 268 -12.61 3.42 4.78
C ARG A 268 -12.69 1.89 4.83
N TRP A 269 -12.23 1.21 3.78
CA TRP A 269 -12.37 -0.24 3.60
C TRP A 269 -11.03 -0.98 3.63
N LYS A 270 -10.01 -0.40 4.28
CA LYS A 270 -8.66 -0.96 4.36
C LYS A 270 -8.50 -1.86 5.59
N GLU A 271 -7.58 -1.55 6.47
CA GLU A 271 -7.31 -2.33 7.69
C GLU A 271 -8.23 -1.91 8.85
N SER A 272 -8.66 -0.67 8.78
CA SER A 272 -9.58 0.06 9.66
C SER A 272 -10.40 1.04 8.81
N ASP A 273 -11.33 1.78 9.41
CA ASP A 273 -11.91 2.96 8.75
C ASP A 273 -10.91 4.11 8.88
N ARG A 274 -9.87 4.10 8.03
CA ARG A 274 -8.75 5.04 8.14
C ARG A 274 -9.16 6.51 8.05
N ILE A 275 -10.33 6.84 7.51
CA ILE A 275 -10.84 8.22 7.52
C ILE A 275 -11.48 8.51 8.88
N GLY A 276 -12.45 7.70 9.28
CA GLY A 276 -13.21 7.92 10.52
C GLY A 276 -12.36 7.78 11.78
N ASP A 277 -11.51 6.75 11.83
CA ASP A 277 -10.63 6.48 12.95
C ASP A 277 -9.55 7.58 13.09
N LEU A 278 -8.94 8.00 11.98
CA LEU A 278 -7.98 9.12 11.99
C LEU A 278 -8.64 10.42 12.45
N ALA A 279 -9.80 10.78 11.89
CA ALA A 279 -10.50 12.01 12.25
C ALA A 279 -10.91 12.01 13.73
N ARG A 280 -11.34 10.87 14.27
CA ARG A 280 -11.68 10.73 15.70
C ARG A 280 -10.49 11.02 16.60
N GLU A 281 -9.32 10.47 16.29
CA GLU A 281 -8.11 10.67 17.10
C GLU A 281 -7.51 12.08 16.91
N LEU A 282 -7.57 12.65 15.70
CA LEU A 282 -7.15 14.02 15.42
C LEU A 282 -7.98 15.05 16.23
N ARG A 283 -9.29 14.85 16.36
CA ARG A 283 -10.15 15.70 17.19
C ARG A 283 -9.77 15.68 18.66
N LYS A 284 -9.33 14.52 19.20
CA LYS A 284 -8.84 14.43 20.59
C LYS A 284 -7.58 15.28 20.80
N LEU A 285 -6.71 15.37 19.79
CA LEU A 285 -5.52 16.20 19.80
C LEU A 285 -5.82 17.71 19.65
N GLY A 286 -7.07 18.07 19.33
CA GLY A 286 -7.51 19.44 19.10
C GLY A 286 -7.37 19.92 17.65
N VAL A 287 -7.19 19.01 16.70
CA VAL A 287 -7.17 19.34 15.27
C VAL A 287 -8.60 19.62 14.79
N GLU A 288 -8.79 20.72 14.07
CA GLU A 288 -10.05 21.03 13.38
C GLU A 288 -10.13 20.21 12.09
N VAL A 289 -10.88 19.11 12.14
CA VAL A 289 -11.04 18.15 11.03
C VAL A 289 -12.51 17.86 10.71
N THR A 290 -12.84 17.98 9.42
CA THR A 290 -14.15 17.62 8.87
C THR A 290 -14.02 16.39 7.97
N GLU A 291 -14.86 15.39 8.21
CA GLU A 291 -14.92 14.18 7.39
C GLU A 291 -15.83 14.38 6.19
N HIS A 292 -15.47 13.74 5.07
CA HIS A 292 -16.29 13.60 3.88
C HIS A 292 -16.36 12.12 3.49
N ASP A 293 -17.28 11.74 2.61
CA ASP A 293 -17.36 10.36 2.13
C ASP A 293 -16.10 9.96 1.36
N ASP A 294 -15.54 10.90 0.59
CA ASP A 294 -14.37 10.72 -0.28
C ASP A 294 -13.07 11.28 0.30
N GLY A 295 -13.04 11.73 1.56
CA GLY A 295 -11.83 12.28 2.17
C GLY A 295 -12.05 13.08 3.45
N LEU A 296 -11.19 14.06 3.67
CA LEU A 296 -11.21 14.90 4.87
C LEU A 296 -10.66 16.31 4.59
N THR A 297 -11.11 17.27 5.39
CA THR A 297 -10.59 18.64 5.40
C THR A 297 -9.94 18.92 6.74
N ILE A 298 -8.70 19.42 6.72
CA ILE A 298 -7.90 19.75 7.90
C ILE A 298 -7.55 21.23 7.86
N LYS A 299 -7.75 21.92 8.98
CA LYS A 299 -7.15 23.23 9.21
C LYS A 299 -5.87 23.06 10.01
N GLY A 300 -4.75 23.43 9.41
CA GLY A 300 -3.44 23.24 10.00
C GLY A 300 -3.13 24.24 11.13
N GLN A 301 -2.27 23.84 12.05
CA GLN A 301 -1.77 24.65 13.15
C GLN A 301 -0.24 24.65 13.17
N PRO A 302 0.42 25.65 12.52
CA PRO A 302 1.88 25.72 12.43
C PRO A 302 2.59 25.80 13.79
N ALA A 303 1.89 26.23 14.85
CA ALA A 303 2.43 26.28 16.20
C ALA A 303 2.54 24.88 16.88
N GLY A 304 1.99 23.83 16.26
CA GLY A 304 1.90 22.51 16.86
C GLY A 304 0.77 22.38 17.89
N TYR A 305 0.77 21.29 18.65
CA TYR A 305 -0.32 20.90 19.57
C TYR A 305 0.20 20.66 20.98
N GLU A 306 -0.70 20.59 21.97
CA GLU A 306 -0.29 20.34 23.36
C GLU A 306 0.18 18.90 23.56
N GLY A 307 -0.57 17.91 23.07
CA GLY A 307 -0.29 16.49 23.27
C GLY A 307 -0.58 16.00 24.69
N GLY A 308 0.11 14.94 25.12
CA GLY A 308 -0.07 14.32 26.43
C GLY A 308 -1.34 13.49 26.54
N ILE A 309 -1.84 13.01 25.40
CA ILE A 309 -3.05 12.19 25.29
C ILE A 309 -2.73 10.81 24.72
N GLU A 310 -3.61 9.86 25.01
CA GLU A 310 -3.59 8.54 24.41
C GLU A 310 -4.31 8.53 23.06
N ILE A 311 -3.70 7.86 22.09
CA ILE A 311 -4.23 7.64 20.75
C ILE A 311 -4.49 6.14 20.56
N ASN A 312 -5.72 5.80 20.20
CA ASN A 312 -6.02 4.46 19.71
C ASN A 312 -5.61 4.37 18.24
N THR A 313 -4.79 3.39 17.88
CA THR A 313 -4.27 3.24 16.52
C THR A 313 -4.99 2.16 15.72
N TYR A 314 -5.95 1.46 16.32
CA TYR A 314 -6.82 0.47 15.66
C TYR A 314 -6.03 -0.66 14.98
N GLN A 315 -4.84 -0.98 15.49
CA GLN A 315 -3.93 -1.97 14.91
C GLN A 315 -3.53 -1.67 13.45
N ASP A 316 -3.61 -0.41 13.03
CA ASP A 316 -3.30 0.04 11.68
C ASP A 316 -1.94 0.74 11.65
N HIS A 317 -0.97 0.08 11.01
CA HIS A 317 0.41 0.57 10.86
C HIS A 317 0.49 2.00 10.28
N ARG A 318 -0.44 2.40 9.41
CA ARG A 318 -0.45 3.76 8.84
C ARG A 318 -0.93 4.80 9.83
N ILE A 319 -1.92 4.47 10.68
CA ILE A 319 -2.38 5.35 11.75
C ILE A 319 -1.27 5.52 12.80
N ILE A 320 -0.58 4.42 13.15
CA ILE A 320 0.58 4.45 14.05
C ILE A 320 1.65 5.42 13.53
N MET A 321 2.09 5.24 12.29
CA MET A 321 3.12 6.10 11.69
C MET A 321 2.68 7.58 11.62
N THR A 322 1.41 7.84 11.30
CA THR A 322 0.85 9.20 11.22
C THR A 322 0.92 9.91 12.57
N PHE A 323 0.46 9.25 13.64
CA PHE A 323 0.48 9.85 14.97
C PHE A 323 1.87 9.90 15.58
N ALA A 324 2.78 8.97 15.22
CA ALA A 324 4.19 9.07 15.60
C ALA A 324 4.84 10.32 14.98
N VAL A 325 4.56 10.61 13.71
CA VAL A 325 5.01 11.85 13.05
C VAL A 325 4.39 13.08 13.70
N LEU A 326 3.08 13.07 13.97
CA LEU A 326 2.42 14.20 14.65
C LEU A 326 2.92 14.43 16.07
N ALA A 327 3.30 13.38 16.80
CA ALA A 327 3.83 13.49 18.16
C ALA A 327 5.06 14.40 18.22
N LEU A 328 5.87 14.42 17.15
CA LEU A 328 7.04 15.30 17.00
C LEU A 328 6.68 16.79 17.01
N ARG A 329 5.43 17.13 16.72
CA ARG A 329 4.89 18.49 16.71
C ARG A 329 3.96 18.76 17.90
N THR A 330 4.09 17.97 18.96
CA THR A 330 3.42 18.18 20.24
C THR A 330 4.39 18.59 21.35
N ARG A 331 3.91 19.32 22.35
CA ARG A 331 4.75 19.71 23.51
C ARG A 331 5.02 18.55 24.47
N ARG A 332 4.03 17.68 24.65
CA ARG A 332 4.06 16.61 25.67
C ARG A 332 4.19 15.19 25.09
N GLY A 333 4.38 15.05 23.78
CA GLY A 333 4.35 13.75 23.11
C GLY A 333 2.93 13.17 22.99
N LEU A 334 2.82 11.94 22.49
CA LEU A 334 1.58 11.15 22.41
C LEU A 334 1.83 9.73 22.90
N PHE A 335 0.82 9.11 23.53
CA PHE A 335 0.85 7.69 23.90
C PHE A 335 0.12 6.89 22.82
N LEU A 336 0.85 6.07 22.07
CA LEU A 336 0.28 5.30 20.95
C LEU A 336 0.01 3.85 21.38
N LYS A 337 -1.25 3.42 21.36
CA LYS A 337 -1.60 2.02 21.61
C LYS A 337 -1.18 1.12 20.44
N GLY A 338 -0.76 -0.11 20.73
CA GLY A 338 -0.49 -1.14 19.73
C GLY A 338 0.67 -0.80 18.78
N ALA A 339 1.72 -0.12 19.27
CA ALA A 339 2.86 0.32 18.47
C ALA A 339 3.52 -0.82 17.68
N GLU A 340 3.48 -2.04 18.21
CA GLU A 340 4.00 -3.27 17.59
C GLU A 340 3.34 -3.59 16.24
N HIS A 341 2.13 -3.11 15.96
CA HIS A 341 1.46 -3.35 14.68
C HIS A 341 2.11 -2.60 13.50
N VAL A 342 3.04 -1.67 13.75
CA VAL A 342 3.84 -1.04 12.68
C VAL A 342 4.66 -2.05 11.87
N CYS A 343 5.01 -3.19 12.49
CA CYS A 343 5.79 -4.25 11.86
C CYS A 343 5.14 -4.90 10.64
N LYS A 344 3.85 -4.63 10.40
CA LYS A 344 3.15 -5.07 9.20
C LYS A 344 3.77 -4.55 7.90
N SER A 345 4.30 -3.33 7.91
CA SER A 345 4.96 -2.74 6.73
C SER A 345 6.33 -2.14 7.01
N TYR A 346 6.61 -1.73 8.25
CA TYR A 346 7.86 -1.07 8.60
C TYR A 346 8.32 -1.47 10.01
N PRO A 347 8.86 -2.70 10.19
CA PRO A 347 9.32 -3.20 11.49
C PRO A 347 10.27 -2.27 12.23
N ASP A 348 11.21 -1.67 11.52
CA ASP A 348 12.25 -0.82 12.11
C ASP A 348 11.83 0.66 12.25
N PHE A 349 10.57 1.01 11.99
CA PHE A 349 10.11 2.41 11.94
C PHE A 349 10.49 3.24 13.17
N PHE A 350 10.21 2.74 14.38
CA PHE A 350 10.54 3.47 15.61
C PHE A 350 12.04 3.49 15.90
N THR A 351 12.78 2.45 15.48
CA THR A 351 14.24 2.41 15.55
C THR A 351 14.81 3.51 14.66
N ASP A 352 14.38 3.57 13.40
CA ASP A 352 14.82 4.58 12.43
C ASP A 352 14.46 5.99 12.89
N LEU A 353 13.25 6.22 13.40
CA LEU A 353 12.87 7.52 13.99
C LEU A 353 13.79 7.90 15.16
N THR A 354 14.12 6.95 16.03
CA THR A 354 15.02 7.19 17.17
C THR A 354 16.43 7.52 16.69
N THR A 355 16.93 6.80 15.68
CA THR A 355 18.22 7.10 15.03
C THR A 355 18.24 8.50 14.40
N LEU A 356 17.10 8.97 13.89
CA LEU A 356 16.93 10.33 13.36
C LEU A 356 16.74 11.40 14.45
N GLY A 357 16.72 11.02 15.74
CA GLY A 357 16.69 11.93 16.88
C GLY A 357 15.32 12.07 17.56
N ALA A 358 14.31 11.30 17.16
CA ALA A 358 13.05 11.24 17.89
C ALA A 358 13.24 10.59 19.27
N LYS A 359 12.47 11.04 20.27
CA LYS A 359 12.41 10.37 21.57
C LYS A 359 11.24 9.39 21.57
N VAL A 360 11.55 8.10 21.63
CA VAL A 360 10.57 7.02 21.69
C VAL A 360 10.80 6.23 22.97
N GLU A 361 9.73 6.01 23.73
CA GLU A 361 9.75 5.21 24.95
C GLU A 361 8.67 4.13 24.83
N TYR A 362 9.05 2.88 25.09
CA TYR A 362 8.12 1.77 25.18
C TYR A 362 7.64 1.65 26.61
N ILE A 363 6.34 1.80 26.80
CA ILE A 363 5.68 1.68 28.10
C ILE A 363 5.04 0.30 28.12
N ALA A 364 5.44 -0.54 29.08
CA ALA A 364 4.79 -1.82 29.31
C ALA A 364 3.39 -1.57 29.90
N ASP A 365 2.41 -2.34 29.44
CA ASP A 365 1.04 -2.33 29.98
C ASP A 365 0.99 -2.73 31.46
#